data_AF-A0A0G1A7N6-F1
#
_entry.id   AF-A0A0G1A7N6-F1
#
_cell.length_a   1.000
_cell.length_b   1.000
_cell.length_c   1.000
_cell.angle_alpha   90.00
_cell.angle_beta   90.00
_cell.angle_gamma   90.00
#
_symmetry.space_group_name_H-M   'P 1'
#
loop_
_entity.id
_entity.type
_entity.pdbx_description
1 polymer ?
#
loop_
_entity_poly.entity_id
_entity_poly.type
_entity_poly.pdbx_seq_one_letter_code
_entity_poly.pdbx_strand_id
1 'polypeptide(L)'
;MKKISLNASALLIIGWLFATGNLLAEEPTKVEVAPVQQGGKKLTPEKKAQQKKAPATAPKAAKKCRRNPAIPKQKIDIMERICVAKNLLSSGQQAEAKYCKKIIRVCTGKGKNRKCTDKKISRFCGRSVLLASMDADDGMIKVVEISSEGKSSVKGYAIRLLSRDGVDSEYDVSSPPGQLVIGIQFPLQIRTSQGLKLERAIYTPYSKELREKFPELVTLGWQYLNTGLATARTKIEKEGVTEIKRILTKVILTLVLIEHFSNEELEDDQLEEEIYRVALTLGANQEKAYRYSVSGVGARGIGQFMQITWKSLHRRYLGLLPKDFFQGSAQHPSALIAQFLLANEDLNFLFSHKGWRTTEKQAAFLVDSRQVGEYLALSYNGGAPRAYRWLVSGRTMTLPKEGTKYIRKFNQVWQYLTDLKTPGQ
;
A
#
# COMPACT_ATOMS: atom_id res chain seq x y z
N MET A 1 0.74 -32.22 -21.74
CA MET A 1 1.68 -31.11 -21.45
C MET A 1 0.96 -29.79 -21.72
N LYS A 2 0.48 -29.10 -20.67
CA LYS A 2 -0.26 -27.83 -20.81
C LYS A 2 0.73 -26.66 -20.92
N LYS A 3 0.66 -25.91 -22.03
CA LYS A 3 1.40 -24.66 -22.24
C LYS A 3 0.87 -23.61 -21.27
N ILE A 4 1.73 -23.10 -20.40
CA ILE A 4 1.46 -21.89 -19.62
C ILE A 4 1.75 -20.71 -20.54
N SER A 5 0.73 -20.00 -21.00
CA SER A 5 0.89 -18.75 -21.76
C SER A 5 1.24 -17.63 -20.79
N LEU A 6 2.48 -17.18 -20.82
CA LEU A 6 2.87 -15.87 -20.28
C LEU A 6 2.27 -14.80 -21.20
N ASN A 7 1.31 -14.02 -20.71
CA ASN A 7 0.71 -12.92 -21.44
C ASN A 7 1.75 -11.84 -21.76
N ALA A 8 1.96 -11.62 -23.05
CA ALA A 8 2.72 -10.52 -23.61
C ALA A 8 1.86 -9.25 -23.55
N SER A 9 1.98 -8.47 -22.47
CA SER A 9 1.41 -7.11 -22.41
C SER A 9 2.32 -6.10 -21.69
N ALA A 10 3.62 -6.40 -21.55
CA ALA A 10 4.59 -5.53 -20.86
C ALA A 10 5.63 -4.89 -21.80
N LEU A 11 5.28 -4.63 -23.06
CA LEU A 11 6.19 -4.08 -24.07
C LEU A 11 5.51 -2.94 -24.84
N LEU A 12 5.44 -1.75 -24.23
CA LEU A 12 5.37 -0.44 -24.90
C LEU A 12 5.35 0.73 -23.90
N ILE A 13 6.41 0.87 -23.07
CA ILE A 13 6.72 2.15 -22.41
C ILE A 13 8.23 2.38 -22.46
N ILE A 14 8.76 2.55 -23.68
CA ILE A 14 10.02 3.26 -23.90
C ILE A 14 9.82 4.07 -25.17
N GLY A 15 9.69 5.38 -25.00
CA GLY A 15 9.73 6.31 -26.11
C GLY A 15 9.22 7.68 -25.70
N TRP A 16 10.06 8.69 -25.97
CA TRP A 16 9.73 10.10 -26.08
C TRP A 16 9.91 10.96 -24.82
N LEU A 17 11.16 11.40 -24.64
CA LEU A 17 11.52 12.64 -23.97
C LEU A 17 12.76 13.22 -24.68
N PHE A 18 12.52 14.02 -25.72
CA PHE A 18 13.48 14.98 -26.28
C PHE A 18 12.72 16.17 -26.88
N ALA A 19 13.36 17.34 -26.79
CA ALA A 19 12.92 18.70 -27.18
C ALA A 19 11.92 19.33 -26.19
N THR A 20 12.16 20.49 -25.56
CA THR A 20 12.98 21.69 -25.81
C THR A 20 13.40 22.29 -24.44
N GLY A 21 14.50 23.00 -24.17
CA GLY A 21 15.32 23.91 -24.95
C GLY A 21 15.42 25.26 -24.21
N ASN A 22 16.59 25.55 -23.60
CA ASN A 22 17.21 26.82 -23.18
C ASN A 22 16.41 27.94 -22.48
N LEU A 23 16.92 28.40 -21.32
CA LEU A 23 17.34 29.81 -21.11
C LEU A 23 18.07 29.97 -19.74
N LEU A 24 19.32 30.42 -19.87
CA LEU A 24 20.12 31.35 -19.07
C LEU A 24 20.43 31.08 -17.60
N ALA A 25 21.74 31.04 -17.37
CA ALA A 25 22.42 31.17 -16.10
C ALA A 25 22.36 32.62 -15.61
N GLU A 26 22.12 32.80 -14.31
CA GLU A 26 22.53 33.99 -13.57
C GLU A 26 23.24 33.55 -12.28
N GLU A 27 24.30 34.30 -11.97
CA GLU A 27 25.29 34.10 -10.93
C GLU A 27 24.76 34.43 -9.51
N PRO A 28 25.45 33.97 -8.44
CA PRO A 28 24.93 34.01 -7.09
C PRO A 28 25.19 35.36 -6.41
N THR A 29 24.14 35.99 -5.90
CA THR A 29 24.26 37.12 -4.96
C THR A 29 24.40 36.62 -3.53
N LYS A 30 25.56 36.96 -2.94
CA LYS A 30 25.86 36.94 -1.51
C LYS A 30 24.90 37.87 -0.75
N VAL A 31 24.34 37.42 0.36
CA VAL A 31 23.98 38.31 1.47
C VAL A 31 24.30 37.65 2.82
N GLU A 32 25.21 38.33 3.50
CA GLU A 32 25.51 38.47 4.92
C GLU A 32 24.68 37.76 5.99
N VAL A 33 25.45 37.18 6.93
CA VAL A 33 25.05 36.74 8.26
C VAL A 33 25.45 37.82 9.27
N ALA A 34 24.57 38.14 10.22
CA ALA A 34 24.89 38.90 11.43
C ALA A 34 24.01 38.43 12.63
N PRO A 35 24.43 38.67 13.89
CA PRO A 35 24.36 37.65 14.94
C PRO A 35 23.31 37.85 16.06
N VAL A 36 23.02 36.72 16.72
CA VAL A 36 22.80 36.46 18.17
C VAL A 36 22.27 37.59 19.06
N GLN A 37 21.15 37.33 19.74
CA GLN A 37 20.99 37.70 21.17
C GLN A 37 20.35 36.56 21.98
N GLN A 38 21.08 36.17 23.03
CA GLN A 38 20.66 35.27 24.09
C GLN A 38 19.85 36.05 25.13
N GLY A 39 18.73 35.50 25.57
CA GLY A 39 17.93 36.04 26.67
C GLY A 39 17.43 34.92 27.56
N GLY A 40 18.23 34.54 28.57
CA GLY A 40 17.82 33.60 29.60
C GLY A 40 16.84 34.23 30.59
N LYS A 41 15.85 33.45 31.04
CA LYS A 41 15.12 33.73 32.29
C LYS A 41 14.99 32.46 33.14
N LYS A 42 15.29 32.69 34.40
CA LYS A 42 15.47 31.80 35.54
C LYS A 42 14.24 30.93 35.85
N LEU A 43 14.52 29.69 36.22
CA LEU A 43 13.65 28.83 37.03
C LEU A 43 13.89 29.13 38.52
N THR A 44 12.82 29.13 39.30
CA THR A 44 12.85 28.98 40.77
C THR A 44 12.02 27.75 41.19
N PRO A 45 12.39 27.08 42.29
CA PRO A 45 11.78 25.81 42.70
C PRO A 45 10.83 25.99 43.89
N GLU A 46 9.76 25.21 43.96
CA GLU A 46 9.10 24.96 45.25
C GLU A 46 8.48 23.56 45.36
N LYS A 47 8.61 23.07 46.60
CA LYS A 47 8.39 21.72 47.13
C LYS A 47 6.90 21.39 47.27
N LYS A 48 6.54 20.10 47.23
CA LYS A 48 6.08 19.36 48.43
C LYS A 48 5.82 17.88 48.15
N ALA A 49 6.32 17.07 49.08
CA ALA A 49 6.11 15.65 49.21
C ALA A 49 4.69 15.33 49.71
N GLN A 50 4.20 14.12 49.41
CA GLN A 50 3.45 13.33 50.38
C GLN A 50 3.42 11.83 50.01
N GLN A 51 4.00 11.04 50.90
CA GLN A 51 3.88 9.59 51.04
C GLN A 51 2.41 9.20 51.28
N LYS A 52 1.97 8.02 50.80
CA LYS A 52 1.02 7.17 51.52
C LYS A 52 1.29 5.69 51.25
N LYS A 53 1.32 4.96 52.38
CA LYS A 53 1.65 3.54 52.58
C LYS A 53 0.52 2.62 52.12
N ALA A 54 0.89 1.41 51.68
CA ALA A 54 0.03 0.22 51.71
C ALA A 54 -0.13 -0.29 53.16
N PRO A 55 -1.18 -1.07 53.46
CA PRO A 55 -0.91 -2.48 53.72
C PRO A 55 -1.99 -3.46 53.23
N ALA A 56 -1.57 -4.72 53.15
CA ALA A 56 -2.31 -5.91 52.79
C ALA A 56 -3.40 -6.31 53.79
N THR A 57 -4.38 -7.10 53.34
CA THR A 57 -4.89 -8.29 54.04
C THR A 57 -5.81 -9.10 53.13
N ALA A 58 -5.59 -10.42 53.10
CA ALA A 58 -6.44 -11.40 52.46
C ALA A 58 -7.42 -12.01 53.48
N PRO A 59 -8.59 -12.50 53.03
CA PRO A 59 -9.17 -13.68 53.65
C PRO A 59 -9.54 -14.76 52.63
N LYS A 60 -9.21 -16.01 53.00
CA LYS A 60 -9.65 -17.25 52.36
C LYS A 60 -11.13 -17.51 52.67
N ALA A 61 -11.91 -17.93 51.67
CA ALA A 61 -13.09 -18.77 51.88
C ALA A 61 -13.43 -19.56 50.60
N ALA A 62 -13.33 -20.89 50.69
CA ALA A 62 -13.72 -21.82 49.64
C ALA A 62 -15.24 -21.83 49.46
N LYS A 63 -15.72 -21.58 48.24
CA LYS A 63 -17.13 -21.72 47.85
C LYS A 63 -17.25 -22.75 46.72
N LYS A 64 -18.10 -23.76 46.97
CA LYS A 64 -18.57 -24.79 46.03
C LYS A 64 -18.87 -24.20 44.64
N CYS A 65 -18.21 -24.70 43.60
CA CYS A 65 -18.57 -24.43 42.20
C CYS A 65 -19.87 -25.17 41.86
N ARG A 66 -21.01 -24.50 42.04
CA ARG A 66 -22.21 -24.77 41.24
C ARG A 66 -21.85 -24.54 39.77
N ARG A 67 -22.33 -25.41 38.87
CA ARG A 67 -22.20 -25.22 37.41
C ARG A 67 -22.67 -23.80 37.07
N ASN A 68 -21.73 -22.99 36.58
CA ASN A 68 -22.01 -21.61 36.20
C ASN A 68 -22.97 -21.61 35.01
N PRO A 69 -23.97 -20.71 34.97
CA PRO A 69 -24.65 -20.37 33.73
C PRO A 69 -23.61 -19.89 32.71
N ALA A 70 -23.80 -20.25 31.44
CA ALA A 70 -22.87 -19.97 30.35
C ALA A 70 -22.25 -18.57 30.48
N ILE A 71 -20.96 -18.52 30.82
CA ILE A 71 -20.18 -17.28 30.83
C ILE A 71 -20.30 -16.73 29.41
N PRO A 72 -20.78 -15.48 29.20
CA PRO A 72 -20.86 -14.92 27.87
C PRO A 72 -19.47 -15.00 27.24
N LYS A 73 -19.35 -15.69 26.10
CA LYS A 73 -18.09 -15.80 25.35
C LYS A 73 -17.54 -14.39 25.20
N GLN A 74 -16.38 -14.13 25.80
CA GLN A 74 -15.76 -12.81 25.77
C GLN A 74 -15.55 -12.40 24.31
N LYS A 75 -16.01 -11.20 23.94
CA LYS A 75 -15.82 -10.69 22.58
C LYS A 75 -14.32 -10.68 22.26
N ILE A 76 -13.92 -11.36 21.19
CA ILE A 76 -12.53 -11.41 20.73
C ILE A 76 -12.16 -10.03 20.17
N ASP A 77 -11.14 -9.39 20.74
CA ASP A 77 -10.49 -8.23 20.13
C ASP A 77 -9.54 -8.72 19.03
N ILE A 78 -9.96 -8.60 17.78
CA ILE A 78 -9.19 -9.09 16.63
C ILE A 78 -7.85 -8.37 16.47
N MET A 79 -7.74 -7.10 16.84
CA MET A 79 -6.50 -6.35 16.69
C MET A 79 -5.46 -6.79 17.72
N GLU A 80 -5.92 -7.07 18.95
CA GLU A 80 -5.08 -7.71 19.96
C GLU A 80 -4.57 -9.07 19.46
N ARG A 81 -5.45 -9.91 18.90
CA ARG A 81 -5.07 -11.24 18.38
C ARG A 81 -4.13 -11.16 17.19
N ILE A 82 -4.33 -10.23 16.25
CA ILE A 82 -3.39 -9.97 15.15
C ILE A 82 -2.02 -9.57 15.71
N CYS A 83 -1.97 -8.72 16.75
CA CYS A 83 -0.71 -8.34 17.39
C CYS A 83 0.00 -9.56 18.01
N VAL A 84 -0.72 -10.39 18.75
CA VAL A 84 -0.19 -11.64 19.33
C VAL A 84 0.33 -12.57 18.24
N ALA A 85 -0.43 -12.79 17.16
CA ALA A 85 -0.03 -13.60 16.02
C ALA A 85 1.28 -13.10 15.38
N LYS A 86 1.38 -11.78 15.13
CA LYS A 86 2.58 -11.15 14.58
C LYS A 86 3.80 -11.32 15.49
N ASN A 87 3.60 -11.24 16.81
CA ASN A 87 4.66 -11.45 17.79
C ASN A 87 5.13 -12.91 17.81
N LEU A 88 4.20 -13.88 17.82
CA LEU A 88 4.51 -15.31 17.76
C LEU A 88 5.30 -15.67 16.49
N LEU A 89 4.89 -15.11 15.34
CA LEU A 89 5.60 -15.29 14.09
C LEU A 89 6.99 -14.64 14.13
N SER A 90 7.17 -13.51 14.83
CA SER A 90 8.45 -12.80 14.90
C SER A 90 9.47 -13.46 15.84
N SER A 91 9.01 -14.02 16.96
CA SER A 91 9.88 -14.58 18.01
C SER A 91 10.13 -16.08 17.90
N GLY A 92 9.29 -16.79 17.14
CA GLY A 92 9.36 -18.24 17.01
C GLY A 92 10.32 -18.74 15.93
N GLN A 93 10.03 -19.94 15.43
CA GLN A 93 10.67 -20.50 14.24
C GLN A 93 10.55 -19.51 13.08
N GLN A 94 11.55 -19.50 12.19
CA GLN A 94 11.52 -18.67 10.99
C GLN A 94 11.21 -19.51 9.76
N ALA A 95 10.35 -18.98 8.90
CA ALA A 95 10.11 -19.54 7.58
C ALA A 95 11.41 -19.59 6.78
N GLU A 96 11.64 -20.72 6.11
CA GLU A 96 12.87 -21.00 5.38
C GLU A 96 12.70 -20.71 3.89
N ALA A 97 13.78 -20.23 3.27
CA ALA A 97 13.83 -20.00 1.84
C ALA A 97 14.88 -20.92 1.21
N LYS A 98 14.46 -21.75 0.25
CA LYS A 98 15.34 -22.66 -0.48
C LYS A 98 15.79 -22.01 -1.79
N TYR A 99 17.10 -21.97 -1.95
CA TYR A 99 17.75 -21.43 -3.14
C TYR A 99 18.21 -22.56 -4.07
N CYS A 100 17.90 -22.42 -5.35
CA CYS A 100 18.45 -23.28 -6.39
C CYS A 100 19.34 -22.45 -7.32
N LYS A 101 20.47 -23.04 -7.70
CA LYS A 101 21.37 -22.50 -8.71
C LYS A 101 20.77 -22.77 -10.08
N LYS A 102 20.58 -21.73 -10.88
CA LYS A 102 20.19 -21.83 -12.29
C LYS A 102 21.22 -21.12 -13.14
N ILE A 103 21.60 -21.73 -14.25
CA ILE A 103 22.41 -21.07 -15.27
C ILE A 103 21.44 -20.37 -16.22
N ILE A 104 21.56 -19.06 -16.36
CA ILE A 104 20.83 -18.30 -17.37
C ILE A 104 21.80 -17.76 -18.41
N ARG A 105 21.44 -17.88 -19.68
CA ARG A 105 22.20 -17.27 -20.77
C ARG A 105 21.77 -15.81 -20.92
N VAL A 106 22.66 -14.89 -20.59
CA VAL A 106 22.46 -13.44 -20.74
C VAL A 106 23.15 -12.99 -22.00
N CYS A 107 22.37 -12.45 -22.93
CA CYS A 107 22.91 -11.90 -24.17
C CYS A 107 22.82 -10.38 -24.19
N THR A 108 23.90 -9.71 -24.55
CA THR A 108 23.98 -8.26 -24.74
C THR A 108 24.33 -7.94 -26.19
N GLY A 109 23.85 -6.80 -26.69
CA GLY A 109 24.01 -6.40 -28.10
C GLY A 109 22.85 -6.85 -29.02
N LYS A 110 22.87 -6.37 -30.27
CA LYS A 110 21.90 -6.69 -31.32
C LYS A 110 22.60 -7.25 -32.56
N GLY A 111 21.91 -8.08 -33.33
CA GLY A 111 22.41 -8.65 -34.58
C GLY A 111 23.70 -9.47 -34.41
N LYS A 112 24.64 -9.30 -35.35
CA LYS A 112 25.93 -10.01 -35.36
C LYS A 112 26.83 -9.70 -34.16
N ASN A 113 26.59 -8.60 -33.44
CA ASN A 113 27.35 -8.19 -32.25
C ASN A 113 26.75 -8.72 -30.93
N ARG A 114 25.77 -9.65 -31.00
CA ARG A 114 25.15 -10.23 -29.81
C ARG A 114 26.14 -11.18 -29.10
N LYS A 115 26.65 -10.77 -27.95
CA LYS A 115 27.49 -11.62 -27.08
C LYS A 115 26.63 -12.28 -26.02
N CYS A 116 26.71 -13.59 -25.88
CA CYS A 116 25.97 -14.34 -24.85
C CYS A 116 26.94 -14.90 -23.82
N THR A 117 26.62 -14.74 -22.53
CA THR A 117 27.38 -15.28 -21.41
C THR A 117 26.45 -16.05 -20.49
N ASP A 118 26.90 -17.22 -20.04
CA ASP A 118 26.14 -18.03 -19.08
C ASP A 118 26.44 -17.50 -17.67
N LYS A 119 25.41 -16.97 -17.01
CA LYS A 119 25.48 -16.46 -15.65
C LYS A 119 24.80 -17.44 -14.70
N LYS A 120 25.56 -17.90 -13.70
CA LYS A 120 25.01 -18.63 -12.54
C LYS A 120 24.25 -17.62 -11.68
N ILE A 121 22.95 -17.85 -11.53
CA ILE A 121 22.09 -17.07 -10.64
C ILE A 121 21.49 -17.99 -9.57
N SER A 122 21.33 -17.45 -8.38
CA SER A 122 20.57 -18.10 -7.30
C SER A 122 19.13 -17.57 -7.35
N ARG A 123 18.14 -18.47 -7.39
CA ARG A 123 16.71 -18.11 -7.32
C ARG A 123 16.01 -18.97 -6.28
N PHE A 124 14.91 -18.46 -5.72
CA PHE A 124 14.01 -19.29 -4.95
C PHE A 124 13.46 -20.43 -5.79
N CYS A 125 13.55 -21.65 -5.24
CA CYS A 125 12.93 -22.83 -5.82
C CYS A 125 12.04 -23.58 -4.83
N GLY A 126 12.02 -23.13 -3.58
CA GLY A 126 11.11 -23.60 -2.55
C GLY A 126 11.14 -22.63 -1.37
N ARG A 127 10.08 -22.63 -0.58
CA ARG A 127 10.06 -21.94 0.71
C ARG A 127 9.00 -22.59 1.61
N SER A 128 9.25 -22.55 2.91
CA SER A 128 8.19 -22.76 3.90
C SER A 128 7.51 -21.42 4.20
N VAL A 129 6.29 -21.51 4.72
CA VAL A 129 5.47 -20.39 5.18
C VAL A 129 4.97 -20.78 6.56
N LEU A 130 5.02 -19.84 7.51
CA LEU A 130 4.40 -20.04 8.82
C LEU A 130 3.05 -19.33 8.82
N LEU A 131 2.01 -20.01 9.28
CA LEU A 131 0.66 -19.48 9.42
C LEU A 131 0.32 -19.39 10.90
N ALA A 132 -0.10 -18.22 11.38
CA ALA A 132 -0.77 -18.06 12.66
C ALA A 132 -2.27 -18.27 12.46
N SER A 133 -2.72 -19.46 12.83
CA SER A 133 -4.11 -19.91 12.79
C SER A 133 -4.76 -19.63 14.15
N MET A 134 -5.86 -18.88 14.15
CA MET A 134 -6.63 -18.56 15.34
C MET A 134 -7.93 -19.35 15.34
N ASP A 135 -8.24 -20.01 16.45
CA ASP A 135 -9.57 -20.54 16.68
C ASP A 135 -10.56 -19.39 16.87
N ALA A 136 -11.60 -19.37 16.06
CA ALA A 136 -12.50 -18.23 16.00
C ALA A 136 -13.48 -18.18 17.19
N ASP A 137 -13.56 -19.22 18.03
CA ASP A 137 -14.44 -19.28 19.20
C ASP A 137 -13.77 -18.84 20.49
N ASP A 138 -12.49 -19.19 20.70
CA ASP A 138 -11.75 -18.87 21.92
C ASP A 138 -10.56 -17.92 21.70
N GLY A 139 -10.21 -17.63 20.45
CA GLY A 139 -9.11 -16.73 20.09
C GLY A 139 -7.73 -17.33 20.30
N MET A 140 -7.62 -18.64 20.54
CA MET A 140 -6.34 -19.33 20.71
C MET A 140 -5.57 -19.40 19.39
N ILE A 141 -4.32 -18.97 19.42
CA ILE A 141 -3.46 -18.92 18.23
C ILE A 141 -2.46 -20.05 18.25
N LYS A 142 -2.34 -20.74 17.12
CA LYS A 142 -1.33 -21.78 16.85
C LYS A 142 -0.55 -21.43 15.59
N VAL A 143 0.76 -21.62 15.63
CA VAL A 143 1.62 -21.43 14.47
C VAL A 143 1.84 -22.77 13.77
N VAL A 144 1.59 -22.81 12.47
CA VAL A 144 1.71 -24.01 11.64
C VAL A 144 2.64 -23.73 10.48
N GLU A 145 3.63 -24.59 10.26
CA GLU A 145 4.49 -24.52 9.09
C GLU A 145 3.88 -25.30 7.93
N ILE A 146 3.87 -24.69 6.75
CA ILE A 146 3.44 -25.32 5.51
C ILE A 146 4.47 -25.11 4.41
N SER A 147 4.44 -25.96 3.39
CA SER A 147 5.11 -25.66 2.13
C SER A 147 4.40 -24.51 1.41
N SER A 148 5.14 -23.70 0.65
CA SER A 148 4.55 -22.67 -0.23
C SER A 148 3.65 -23.21 -1.36
N GLU A 149 3.59 -24.53 -1.53
CA GLU A 149 2.65 -25.20 -2.42
C GLU A 149 1.29 -25.47 -1.76
N GLY A 150 1.12 -25.07 -0.49
CA GLY A 150 -0.12 -25.26 0.26
C GLY A 150 -0.28 -26.68 0.81
N LYS A 151 0.76 -27.50 0.78
CA LYS A 151 0.74 -28.81 1.46
C LYS A 151 1.21 -28.63 2.90
N SER A 152 0.33 -28.94 3.85
CA SER A 152 0.64 -29.00 5.29
C SER A 152 1.57 -30.18 5.57
N SER A 153 2.63 -29.94 6.34
CA SER A 153 3.51 -30.98 6.90
C SER A 153 3.12 -31.37 8.32
N VAL A 154 2.08 -30.76 8.90
CA VAL A 154 1.76 -30.86 10.32
C VAL A 154 0.58 -31.79 10.58
N LYS A 155 0.80 -32.79 11.44
CA LYS A 155 -0.23 -33.75 11.89
C LYS A 155 -1.38 -33.00 12.58
N GLY A 156 -2.61 -33.23 12.11
CA GLY A 156 -3.83 -32.60 12.66
C GLY A 156 -4.30 -31.34 11.93
N TYR A 157 -3.50 -30.82 10.99
CA TYR A 157 -3.88 -29.67 10.16
C TYR A 157 -4.11 -30.05 8.71
N ALA A 158 -5.29 -29.71 8.19
CA ALA A 158 -5.61 -29.81 6.76
C ALA A 158 -5.79 -28.39 6.21
N ILE A 159 -4.75 -27.91 5.51
CA ILE A 159 -4.65 -26.53 5.02
C ILE A 159 -4.60 -26.57 3.50
N ARG A 160 -5.35 -25.67 2.86
CA ARG A 160 -5.41 -25.51 1.41
C ARG A 160 -5.10 -24.06 1.04
N LEU A 161 -4.21 -23.87 0.06
CA LEU A 161 -3.97 -22.56 -0.56
C LEU A 161 -5.13 -22.27 -1.54
N LEU A 162 -5.90 -21.20 -1.27
CA LEU A 162 -7.01 -20.77 -2.12
C LEU A 162 -6.52 -19.85 -3.23
N SER A 163 -5.74 -18.84 -2.87
CA SER A 163 -5.17 -17.85 -3.81
C SER A 163 -3.70 -17.60 -3.53
N ARG A 164 -2.91 -17.43 -4.59
CA ARG A 164 -1.46 -17.20 -4.50
C ARG A 164 -1.14 -15.75 -4.81
N ASP A 165 -0.98 -14.94 -3.77
CA ASP A 165 -0.61 -13.51 -3.89
C ASP A 165 0.52 -13.11 -2.93
N GLY A 166 1.56 -13.94 -2.89
CA GLY A 166 2.74 -13.67 -2.08
C GLY A 166 2.40 -13.55 -0.59
N VAL A 167 2.57 -12.35 -0.03
CA VAL A 167 2.29 -12.07 1.39
C VAL A 167 0.79 -11.95 1.72
N ASP A 168 -0.06 -11.85 0.71
CA ASP A 168 -1.52 -11.78 0.85
C ASP A 168 -2.18 -13.08 0.32
N SER A 169 -1.41 -14.18 0.28
CA SER A 169 -1.95 -15.48 -0.13
C SER A 169 -3.04 -15.93 0.84
N GLU A 170 -4.15 -16.40 0.31
CA GLU A 170 -5.32 -16.83 1.07
C GLU A 170 -5.26 -18.34 1.36
N TYR A 171 -5.57 -18.71 2.60
CA TYR A 171 -5.47 -20.07 3.10
C TYR A 171 -6.75 -20.48 3.81
N ASP A 172 -7.23 -21.67 3.49
CA ASP A 172 -8.34 -22.33 4.15
C ASP A 172 -7.82 -23.42 5.09
N VAL A 173 -8.28 -23.40 6.34
CA VAL A 173 -7.92 -24.38 7.37
C VAL A 173 -9.16 -25.23 7.66
N SER A 174 -9.29 -26.31 6.90
CA SER A 174 -10.41 -27.25 7.00
C SER A 174 -10.36 -28.16 8.24
N SER A 175 -9.17 -28.37 8.82
CA SER A 175 -8.99 -29.07 10.08
C SER A 175 -7.90 -28.41 10.90
N PRO A 176 -8.12 -28.11 12.20
CA PRO A 176 -9.43 -28.18 12.87
C PRO A 176 -10.42 -27.16 12.29
N PRO A 177 -11.74 -27.40 12.35
CA PRO A 177 -12.74 -26.47 11.82
C PRO A 177 -12.77 -25.16 12.63
N GLY A 178 -13.26 -24.09 12.02
CA GLY A 178 -13.43 -22.78 12.70
C GLY A 178 -12.14 -21.99 12.87
N GLN A 179 -11.09 -22.32 12.13
CA GLN A 179 -9.79 -21.66 12.18
C GLN A 179 -9.69 -20.52 11.17
N LEU A 180 -9.13 -19.39 11.59
CA LEU A 180 -8.86 -18.23 10.74
C LEU A 180 -7.35 -17.95 10.67
N VAL A 181 -6.83 -17.75 9.46
CA VAL A 181 -5.43 -17.34 9.29
C VAL A 181 -5.33 -15.83 9.50
N ILE A 182 -4.81 -15.42 10.66
CA ILE A 182 -4.70 -14.00 11.05
C ILE A 182 -3.27 -13.46 10.97
N GLY A 183 -2.33 -14.29 10.52
CA GLY A 183 -0.95 -13.91 10.30
C GLY A 183 -0.21 -14.94 9.47
N ILE A 184 0.71 -14.48 8.66
CA ILE A 184 1.65 -15.31 7.91
C ILE A 184 3.05 -14.75 8.06
N GLN A 185 4.06 -15.61 8.10
CA GLN A 185 5.44 -15.25 7.84
C GLN A 185 5.87 -15.82 6.50
N PHE A 186 6.17 -14.94 5.56
CA PHE A 186 6.45 -15.29 4.18
C PHE A 186 7.85 -14.79 3.77
N PRO A 187 8.79 -15.69 3.43
CA PRO A 187 10.10 -15.27 2.96
C PRO A 187 10.03 -14.81 1.50
N LEU A 188 10.59 -13.63 1.24
CA LEU A 188 10.63 -13.01 -0.08
C LEU A 188 11.96 -12.26 -0.32
N GLN A 189 12.28 -12.02 -1.59
CA GLN A 189 13.40 -11.19 -2.00
C GLN A 189 12.85 -9.82 -2.37
N ILE A 190 13.21 -8.81 -1.58
CA ILE A 190 12.91 -7.42 -1.89
C ILE A 190 14.10 -6.78 -2.58
N ARG A 191 13.82 -5.80 -3.45
CA ARG A 191 14.84 -4.96 -4.06
C ARG A 191 15.02 -3.71 -3.22
N THR A 192 16.27 -3.39 -2.89
CA THR A 192 16.69 -2.18 -2.20
C THR A 192 17.69 -1.41 -3.07
N SER A 193 18.10 -0.22 -2.62
CA SER A 193 19.17 0.54 -3.24
C SER A 193 20.52 -0.19 -3.23
N GLN A 194 20.73 -1.10 -2.27
CA GLN A 194 21.95 -1.91 -2.12
C GLN A 194 21.89 -3.27 -2.85
N GLY A 195 20.74 -3.65 -3.44
CA GLY A 195 20.60 -4.91 -4.17
C GLY A 195 19.37 -5.72 -3.75
N LEU A 196 19.44 -7.04 -3.89
CA LEU A 196 18.38 -7.94 -3.41
C LEU A 196 18.64 -8.30 -1.95
N LYS A 197 17.60 -8.19 -1.12
CA LYS A 197 17.62 -8.57 0.29
C LYS A 197 16.55 -9.62 0.56
N LEU A 198 16.92 -10.68 1.27
CA LEU A 198 15.95 -11.62 1.83
C LEU A 198 15.24 -10.94 3.01
N GLU A 199 13.92 -10.93 2.97
CA GLU A 199 13.07 -10.46 4.05
C GLU A 199 12.03 -11.53 4.39
N ARG A 200 11.61 -11.56 5.65
CA ARG A 200 10.51 -12.39 6.11
C ARG A 200 9.36 -11.46 6.46
N ALA A 201 8.48 -11.25 5.50
CA ALA A 201 7.30 -10.41 5.71
C ALA A 201 6.40 -11.10 6.73
N ILE A 202 5.87 -10.31 7.66
CA ILE A 202 4.81 -10.74 8.55
C ILE A 202 3.56 -9.93 8.21
N TYR A 203 2.49 -10.64 7.84
CA TYR A 203 1.33 -10.04 7.21
C TYR A 203 0.06 -10.77 7.65
N THR A 204 -1.06 -10.06 7.77
CA THR A 204 -2.38 -10.66 7.94
C THR A 204 -3.03 -10.70 6.55
N PRO A 205 -3.20 -11.88 5.94
CA PRO A 205 -3.77 -11.97 4.61
C PRO A 205 -5.27 -11.67 4.68
N TYR A 206 -5.82 -11.20 3.56
CA TYR A 206 -7.27 -11.18 3.40
C TYR A 206 -7.85 -12.61 3.41
N SER A 207 -9.01 -12.76 4.04
CA SER A 207 -9.93 -13.87 3.76
C SER A 207 -11.37 -13.38 3.93
N LYS A 208 -12.30 -14.00 3.21
CA LYS A 208 -13.72 -13.66 3.30
C LYS A 208 -14.27 -13.93 4.70
N GLU A 209 -13.87 -15.04 5.32
CA GLU A 209 -14.28 -15.42 6.67
C GLU A 209 -13.79 -14.44 7.73
N LEU A 210 -12.55 -13.92 7.56
CA LEU A 210 -12.01 -12.89 8.44
C LEU A 210 -12.82 -11.60 8.34
N ARG A 211 -13.21 -11.19 7.12
CA ARG A 211 -14.07 -10.02 6.87
C ARG A 211 -15.45 -10.19 7.50
N GLU A 212 -16.09 -11.34 7.28
CA GLU A 212 -17.45 -11.60 7.78
C GLU A 212 -17.47 -11.67 9.31
N LYS A 213 -16.44 -12.23 9.94
CA LYS A 213 -16.39 -12.36 11.40
C LYS A 213 -15.92 -11.09 12.11
N PHE A 214 -15.08 -10.29 11.46
CA PHE A 214 -14.51 -9.06 12.03
C PHE A 214 -14.61 -7.88 11.05
N PRO A 215 -15.84 -7.43 10.73
CA PRO A 215 -16.06 -6.32 9.79
C PRO A 215 -15.42 -5.00 10.27
N GLU A 216 -15.11 -4.84 11.56
CA GLU A 216 -14.38 -3.69 12.09
C GLU A 216 -13.00 -3.48 11.45
N LEU A 217 -12.37 -4.52 10.90
CA LEU A 217 -11.09 -4.38 10.18
C LEU A 217 -11.23 -3.52 8.92
N VAL A 218 -12.38 -3.59 8.23
CA VAL A 218 -12.68 -2.71 7.08
C VAL A 218 -12.77 -1.26 7.54
N THR A 219 -13.48 -1.00 8.64
CA THR A 219 -13.61 0.33 9.25
C THR A 219 -12.24 0.90 9.66
N LEU A 220 -11.39 0.09 10.30
CA LEU A 220 -10.03 0.47 10.66
C LEU A 220 -9.18 0.81 9.44
N GLY A 221 -9.35 0.08 8.33
CA GLY A 221 -8.70 0.37 7.06
C GLY A 221 -9.06 1.73 6.48
N TRP A 222 -10.36 2.05 6.46
CA TRP A 222 -10.83 3.36 6.03
C TRP A 222 -10.31 4.49 6.92
N GLN A 223 -10.35 4.31 8.24
CA GLN A 223 -9.84 5.28 9.19
C GLN A 223 -8.33 5.52 8.99
N TYR A 224 -7.56 4.43 8.84
CA TYR A 224 -6.13 4.48 8.58
C TYR A 224 -5.82 5.27 7.31
N LEU A 225 -6.47 4.95 6.20
CA LEU A 225 -6.20 5.59 4.91
C LEU A 225 -6.65 7.06 4.90
N ASN A 226 -7.83 7.38 5.42
CA ASN A 226 -8.31 8.77 5.52
C ASN A 226 -7.39 9.63 6.40
N THR A 227 -6.96 9.11 7.56
CA THR A 227 -6.01 9.80 8.44
C THR A 227 -4.67 10.03 7.75
N GLY A 228 -4.17 9.02 7.04
CA GLY A 228 -2.94 9.12 6.25
C GLY A 228 -3.03 10.18 5.16
N LEU A 229 -4.15 10.25 4.43
CA LEU A 229 -4.38 11.24 3.38
C LEU A 229 -4.50 12.66 3.95
N ALA A 230 -5.20 12.84 5.07
CA ALA A 230 -5.30 14.12 5.77
C ALA A 230 -3.91 14.59 6.24
N THR A 231 -3.15 13.69 6.87
CA THR A 231 -1.78 13.98 7.33
C THR A 231 -0.84 14.35 6.17
N ALA A 232 -0.92 13.63 5.05
CA ALA A 232 -0.13 13.93 3.86
C ALA A 232 -0.46 15.32 3.31
N ARG A 233 -1.75 15.67 3.21
CA ARG A 233 -2.21 17.00 2.77
C ARG A 233 -1.66 18.10 3.68
N THR A 234 -1.87 17.99 4.99
CA THR A 234 -1.38 18.99 5.96
C THR A 234 0.12 19.18 5.89
N LYS A 235 0.89 18.09 5.72
CA LYS A 235 2.34 18.18 5.57
C LYS A 235 2.76 18.93 4.31
N ILE A 236 2.11 18.66 3.17
CA ILE A 236 2.41 19.35 1.92
C ILE A 236 2.07 20.85 2.02
N GLU A 237 0.91 21.19 2.59
CA GLU A 237 0.51 22.58 2.78
C GLU A 237 1.47 23.36 3.70
N LYS A 238 1.97 22.72 4.76
CA LYS A 238 2.96 23.30 5.67
C LYS A 238 4.28 23.64 4.98
N GLU A 239 4.66 22.89 3.96
CA GLU A 239 5.85 23.15 3.13
C GLU A 239 5.57 24.15 1.98
N GLY A 240 4.41 24.83 1.99
CA GLY A 240 4.09 25.94 1.10
C GLY A 240 3.51 25.56 -0.26
N VAL A 241 3.31 24.27 -0.55
CA VAL A 241 2.64 23.82 -1.78
C VAL A 241 1.13 23.86 -1.53
N THR A 242 0.47 24.95 -1.91
CA THR A 242 -0.95 25.19 -1.57
C THR A 242 -1.91 24.74 -2.66
N GLU A 243 -1.42 24.55 -3.89
CA GLU A 243 -2.19 24.18 -5.07
C GLU A 243 -2.83 22.79 -4.95
N ILE A 244 -2.28 21.92 -4.08
CA ILE A 244 -2.89 20.61 -3.77
C ILE A 244 -4.31 20.70 -3.21
N LYS A 245 -4.75 21.87 -2.72
CA LYS A 245 -6.14 22.11 -2.30
C LYS A 245 -7.14 21.88 -3.44
N ARG A 246 -6.70 22.02 -4.69
CA ARG A 246 -7.49 21.75 -5.92
C ARG A 246 -7.81 20.27 -6.12
N ILE A 247 -7.10 19.38 -5.43
CA ILE A 247 -7.24 17.93 -5.57
C ILE A 247 -8.11 17.43 -4.43
N LEU A 248 -9.26 16.81 -4.72
CA LEU A 248 -10.07 16.21 -3.67
C LEU A 248 -9.39 14.96 -3.10
N THR A 249 -9.44 14.79 -1.79
CA THR A 249 -8.93 13.57 -1.11
C THR A 249 -9.59 12.31 -1.66
N LYS A 250 -10.87 12.39 -2.04
CA LYS A 250 -11.60 11.31 -2.69
C LYS A 250 -10.96 10.83 -3.99
N VAL A 251 -10.34 11.71 -4.78
CA VAL A 251 -9.60 11.31 -5.99
C VAL A 251 -8.43 10.42 -5.60
N ILE A 252 -7.59 10.87 -4.67
CA ILE A 252 -6.42 10.09 -4.22
C ILE A 252 -6.85 8.76 -3.57
N LEU A 253 -7.90 8.78 -2.76
CA LEU A 253 -8.50 7.59 -2.18
C LEU A 253 -8.89 6.58 -3.27
N THR A 254 -9.62 7.05 -4.29
CA THR A 254 -10.05 6.21 -5.43
C THR A 254 -8.85 5.60 -6.15
N LEU A 255 -7.82 6.40 -6.45
CA LEU A 255 -6.60 5.91 -7.10
C LEU A 255 -5.89 4.84 -6.27
N VAL A 256 -5.73 5.05 -4.96
CA VAL A 256 -5.11 4.05 -4.07
C VAL A 256 -5.87 2.74 -4.06
N LEU A 257 -7.21 2.76 -4.06
CA LEU A 257 -8.02 1.54 -4.07
C LEU A 257 -7.82 0.73 -5.36
N ILE A 258 -7.98 1.39 -6.52
CA ILE A 258 -7.95 0.69 -7.81
C ILE A 258 -6.58 0.11 -8.17
N GLU A 259 -5.49 0.63 -7.59
CA GLU A 259 -4.14 0.07 -7.74
C GLU A 259 -4.01 -1.35 -7.19
N HIS A 260 -4.83 -1.72 -6.20
CA HIS A 260 -4.72 -3.02 -5.55
C HIS A 260 -5.85 -3.98 -5.89
N PHE A 261 -6.77 -3.62 -6.78
CA PHE A 261 -7.85 -4.52 -7.22
C PHE A 261 -7.28 -5.71 -8.00
N SER A 262 -7.72 -6.93 -7.64
CA SER A 262 -7.21 -8.15 -8.26
C SER A 262 -7.80 -8.40 -9.65
N ASN A 263 -9.08 -8.04 -9.83
CA ASN A 263 -9.78 -8.23 -11.09
C ASN A 263 -9.64 -7.02 -12.02
N GLU A 264 -9.42 -7.29 -13.31
CA GLU A 264 -9.33 -6.26 -14.35
C GLU A 264 -10.71 -5.74 -14.79
N GLU A 265 -11.75 -6.54 -14.60
CA GLU A 265 -13.15 -6.25 -14.93
C GLU A 265 -13.97 -6.60 -13.69
N LEU A 266 -14.73 -5.64 -13.19
CA LEU A 266 -15.55 -5.80 -12.00
C LEU A 266 -17.00 -5.65 -12.40
N GLU A 267 -17.76 -6.71 -12.18
CA GLU A 267 -19.21 -6.60 -12.02
C GLU A 267 -19.51 -5.88 -10.69
N ASP A 268 -20.72 -5.35 -10.55
CA ASP A 268 -21.08 -4.51 -9.40
C ASP A 268 -20.96 -5.25 -8.05
N ASP A 269 -21.30 -6.55 -8.02
CA ASP A 269 -21.16 -7.41 -6.83
C ASP A 269 -19.70 -7.72 -6.47
N GLN A 270 -18.78 -7.62 -7.44
CA GLN A 270 -17.34 -7.80 -7.24
C GLN A 270 -16.65 -6.51 -6.77
N LEU A 271 -17.22 -5.35 -7.09
CA LEU A 271 -16.66 -4.04 -6.74
C LEU A 271 -16.57 -3.86 -5.23
N GLU A 272 -17.66 -4.14 -4.51
CA GLU A 272 -17.72 -4.00 -3.06
C GLU A 272 -16.73 -4.94 -2.37
N GLU A 273 -16.64 -6.20 -2.85
CA GLU A 273 -15.71 -7.18 -2.31
C GLU A 273 -14.24 -6.75 -2.47
N GLU A 274 -13.85 -6.20 -3.63
CA GLU A 274 -12.49 -5.67 -3.82
C GLU A 274 -12.20 -4.47 -2.93
N ILE A 275 -13.17 -3.56 -2.78
CA ILE A 275 -13.03 -2.41 -1.89
C ILE A 275 -12.83 -2.87 -0.45
N TYR A 276 -13.62 -3.82 0.02
CA TYR A 276 -13.48 -4.38 1.36
C TYR A 276 -12.22 -5.19 1.54
N ARG A 277 -11.76 -5.92 0.52
CA ARG A 277 -10.45 -6.56 0.55
C ARG A 277 -9.36 -5.53 0.77
N VAL A 278 -9.35 -4.45 0.00
CA VAL A 278 -8.31 -3.42 0.12
C VAL A 278 -8.36 -2.75 1.50
N ALA A 279 -9.56 -2.39 1.96
CA ALA A 279 -9.76 -1.77 3.27
C ALA A 279 -9.38 -2.72 4.42
N LEU A 280 -9.81 -3.98 4.42
CA LEU A 280 -9.44 -4.95 5.45
C LEU A 280 -7.93 -5.13 5.50
N THR A 281 -7.29 -5.29 4.35
CA THR A 281 -5.83 -5.45 4.27
C THR A 281 -5.10 -4.24 4.86
N LEU A 282 -5.61 -3.02 4.63
CA LEU A 282 -5.11 -1.80 5.28
C LEU A 282 -5.36 -1.79 6.80
N GLY A 283 -6.54 -2.21 7.26
CA GLY A 283 -6.88 -2.22 8.68
C GLY A 283 -6.05 -3.22 9.48
N ALA A 284 -5.88 -4.42 8.94
CA ALA A 284 -5.13 -5.50 9.59
C ALA A 284 -3.60 -5.27 9.56
N ASN A 285 -3.09 -4.58 8.54
CA ASN A 285 -1.63 -4.44 8.34
C ASN A 285 -1.09 -3.01 8.50
N GLN A 286 -1.95 -2.00 8.51
CA GLN A 286 -1.60 -0.59 8.67
C GLN A 286 -0.42 -0.18 7.78
N GLU A 287 0.67 0.35 8.33
CA GLU A 287 1.86 0.82 7.60
C GLU A 287 2.62 -0.26 6.84
N LYS A 288 2.29 -1.54 7.06
CA LYS A 288 2.88 -2.67 6.36
C LYS A 288 2.06 -3.11 5.16
N ALA A 289 0.80 -2.71 5.05
CA ALA A 289 -0.07 -3.11 3.93
C ALA A 289 0.57 -2.75 2.59
N TYR A 290 0.55 -3.62 1.59
CA TYR A 290 1.10 -3.34 0.24
C TYR A 290 2.56 -2.89 0.15
N ARG A 291 3.32 -2.88 1.25
CA ARG A 291 4.75 -2.53 1.28
C ARG A 291 5.58 -3.38 0.32
N TYR A 292 5.14 -4.61 0.12
CA TYR A 292 5.78 -5.61 -0.74
C TYR A 292 5.14 -5.71 -2.14
N SER A 293 4.13 -4.90 -2.43
CA SER A 293 3.47 -4.89 -3.74
C SER A 293 4.43 -4.36 -4.81
N VAL A 294 4.61 -5.16 -5.87
CA VAL A 294 5.47 -4.83 -7.01
C VAL A 294 4.79 -5.28 -8.29
N SER A 295 4.50 -4.35 -9.21
CA SER A 295 3.95 -4.71 -10.51
C SER A 295 4.99 -5.35 -11.44
N GLY A 296 4.53 -5.98 -12.52
CA GLY A 296 5.42 -6.57 -13.54
C GLY A 296 6.38 -5.58 -14.21
N VAL A 297 6.04 -4.28 -14.22
CA VAL A 297 6.87 -3.19 -14.73
C VAL A 297 7.70 -2.50 -13.64
N GLY A 298 7.56 -2.94 -12.38
CA GLY A 298 8.36 -2.48 -11.26
C GLY A 298 7.81 -1.28 -10.50
N ALA A 299 6.52 -0.97 -10.66
CA ALA A 299 5.79 -0.04 -9.81
C ALA A 299 5.65 -0.62 -8.39
N ARG A 300 5.66 0.21 -7.33
CA ARG A 300 5.83 -0.26 -5.94
C ARG A 300 4.94 0.42 -4.91
N GLY A 301 4.60 -0.35 -3.88
CA GLY A 301 3.96 0.14 -2.66
C GLY A 301 2.48 0.44 -2.81
N ILE A 302 1.91 1.11 -1.80
CA ILE A 302 0.47 1.46 -1.77
C ILE A 302 0.05 2.36 -2.94
N GLY A 303 0.96 3.18 -3.45
CA GLY A 303 0.69 4.06 -4.58
C GLY A 303 1.42 3.63 -5.85
N GLN A 304 1.76 2.34 -6.02
CA GLN A 304 2.33 1.75 -7.24
C GLN A 304 3.27 2.67 -8.05
N PHE A 305 4.24 3.32 -7.38
CA PHE A 305 5.05 4.34 -8.03
C PHE A 305 6.14 3.73 -8.90
N MET A 306 6.36 4.33 -10.07
CA MET A 306 7.55 4.06 -10.88
C MET A 306 8.76 4.85 -10.36
N GLN A 307 9.95 4.25 -10.42
CA GLN A 307 11.19 4.88 -9.93
C GLN A 307 11.49 6.22 -10.62
N ILE A 308 11.19 6.34 -11.93
CA ILE A 308 11.43 7.57 -12.68
C ILE A 308 10.50 8.70 -12.22
N THR A 309 9.22 8.38 -11.97
CA THR A 309 8.22 9.30 -11.44
C THR A 309 8.65 9.78 -10.05
N TRP A 310 9.04 8.87 -9.16
CA TRP A 310 9.52 9.20 -7.84
C TRP A 310 10.71 10.16 -7.87
N LYS A 311 11.72 9.87 -8.71
CA LYS A 311 12.89 10.75 -8.88
C LYS A 311 12.50 12.14 -9.39
N SER A 312 11.52 12.22 -10.29
CA SER A 312 11.01 13.50 -10.78
C SER A 312 10.38 14.31 -9.67
N LEU A 313 9.47 13.69 -8.90
CA LEU A 313 8.79 14.33 -7.77
C LEU A 313 9.78 14.76 -6.69
N HIS A 314 10.72 13.90 -6.29
CA HIS A 314 11.73 14.25 -5.29
C HIS A 314 12.57 15.47 -5.70
N ARG A 315 12.98 15.57 -6.97
CA ARG A 315 13.75 16.74 -7.45
C ARG A 315 12.95 18.03 -7.41
N ARG A 316 11.65 17.97 -7.66
CA ARG A 316 10.77 19.15 -7.69
C ARG A 316 10.35 19.59 -6.29
N TYR A 317 10.10 18.62 -5.42
CA TYR A 317 9.58 18.82 -4.07
C TYR A 317 10.63 18.36 -3.04
N LEU A 318 11.77 19.07 -3.01
CA LEU A 318 12.86 18.76 -2.09
C LEU A 318 12.38 18.83 -0.64
N GLY A 319 12.83 17.89 0.20
CA GLY A 319 12.43 17.81 1.62
C GLY A 319 11.11 17.07 1.89
N LEU A 320 10.22 16.97 0.90
CA LEU A 320 8.92 16.29 1.07
C LEU A 320 9.00 14.77 0.87
N LEU A 321 9.88 14.31 -0.03
CA LEU A 321 10.04 12.89 -0.37
C LEU A 321 11.47 12.38 -0.13
N PRO A 322 11.64 11.17 0.42
CA PRO A 322 12.95 10.49 0.47
C PRO A 322 13.59 10.34 -0.90
N LYS A 323 14.91 10.48 -0.98
CA LYS A 323 15.69 10.26 -2.21
C LYS A 323 15.71 8.78 -2.63
N ASP A 324 15.77 7.87 -1.66
CA ASP A 324 15.73 6.42 -1.93
C ASP A 324 14.30 6.00 -2.27
N PHE A 325 14.06 5.73 -3.56
CA PHE A 325 12.80 5.22 -4.06
C PHE A 325 12.32 3.94 -3.36
N PHE A 326 13.21 2.99 -3.09
CA PHE A 326 12.81 1.71 -2.50
C PHE A 326 12.33 1.89 -1.07
N GLN A 327 13.01 2.75 -0.30
CA GLN A 327 12.58 3.09 1.05
C GLN A 327 11.30 3.94 1.03
N GLY A 328 11.27 4.98 0.21
CA GLY A 328 10.19 5.96 0.20
C GLY A 328 8.87 5.40 -0.33
N SER A 329 8.89 4.68 -1.46
CA SER A 329 7.67 4.09 -2.03
C SER A 329 7.07 2.98 -1.17
N ALA A 330 7.89 2.33 -0.33
CA ALA A 330 7.45 1.30 0.62
C ALA A 330 6.83 1.89 1.91
N GLN A 331 6.89 3.20 2.12
CA GLN A 331 6.36 3.88 3.30
C GLN A 331 5.09 4.66 2.96
N HIS A 332 3.96 4.34 3.60
CA HIS A 332 2.69 5.02 3.33
C HIS A 332 2.74 6.54 3.47
N PRO A 333 3.34 7.14 4.52
CA PRO A 333 3.37 8.60 4.62
C PRO A 333 4.02 9.27 3.40
N SER A 334 5.15 8.73 2.91
CA SER A 334 5.83 9.25 1.73
C SER A 334 5.09 8.94 0.43
N ALA A 335 4.52 7.74 0.30
CA ALA A 335 3.75 7.37 -0.89
C ALA A 335 2.46 8.21 -1.03
N LEU A 336 1.74 8.47 0.06
CA LEU A 336 0.53 9.30 0.03
C LEU A 336 0.85 10.77 -0.27
N ILE A 337 1.98 11.30 0.23
CA ILE A 337 2.48 12.62 -0.18
C ILE A 337 2.76 12.62 -1.68
N ALA A 338 3.48 11.60 -2.18
CA ALA A 338 3.80 11.49 -3.60
C ALA A 338 2.54 11.42 -4.48
N GLN A 339 1.43 10.84 -4.00
CA GLN A 339 0.17 10.80 -4.76
C GLN A 339 -0.43 12.20 -4.95
N PHE A 340 -0.49 13.01 -3.89
CA PHE A 340 -0.95 14.39 -4.02
C PHE A 340 -0.03 15.22 -4.91
N LEU A 341 1.29 15.06 -4.76
CA LEU A 341 2.26 15.79 -5.58
C LEU A 341 2.16 15.40 -7.05
N LEU A 342 1.99 14.11 -7.37
CA LEU A 342 1.80 13.67 -8.76
C LEU A 342 0.51 14.19 -9.36
N ALA A 343 -0.61 14.14 -8.63
CA ALA A 343 -1.86 14.71 -9.10
C ALA A 343 -1.76 16.24 -9.31
N ASN A 344 -1.01 16.94 -8.46
CA ASN A 344 -0.74 18.37 -8.65
C ASN A 344 0.07 18.64 -9.92
N GLU A 345 1.09 17.82 -10.16
CA GLU A 345 1.90 17.87 -11.37
C GLU A 345 1.10 17.63 -12.64
N ASP A 346 0.18 16.67 -12.61
CA ASP A 346 -0.68 16.36 -13.74
C ASP A 346 -1.66 17.50 -14.04
N LEU A 347 -2.21 18.16 -13.00
CA LEU A 347 -3.02 19.38 -13.18
C LEU A 347 -2.18 20.56 -13.70
N ASN A 348 -0.98 20.76 -13.17
CA ASN A 348 -0.08 21.81 -13.64
C ASN A 348 0.30 21.59 -15.11
N PHE A 349 0.49 20.34 -15.53
CA PHE A 349 0.68 20.00 -16.93
C PHE A 349 -0.50 20.48 -17.77
N LEU A 350 -1.75 20.15 -17.40
CA LEU A 350 -2.95 20.61 -18.10
C LEU A 350 -2.99 22.15 -18.18
N PHE A 351 -2.84 22.82 -17.05
CA PHE A 351 -2.99 24.26 -16.92
C PHE A 351 -1.86 25.07 -17.55
N SER A 352 -0.71 24.46 -17.83
CA SER A 352 0.38 25.09 -18.57
C SER A 352 0.10 25.25 -20.08
N HIS A 353 -0.87 24.50 -20.63
CA HIS A 353 -1.20 24.56 -22.06
C HIS A 353 -1.97 25.83 -22.40
N LYS A 354 -1.65 26.48 -23.54
CA LYS A 354 -2.20 27.80 -23.95
C LYS A 354 -3.71 27.90 -23.78
N GLY A 355 -4.46 26.86 -24.16
CA GLY A 355 -5.91 26.82 -24.06
C GLY A 355 -6.48 26.58 -22.66
N TRP A 356 -5.65 26.48 -21.62
CA TRP A 356 -6.01 26.15 -20.23
C TRP A 356 -5.34 27.08 -19.20
N ARG A 357 -4.63 28.13 -19.66
CA ARG A 357 -3.90 29.06 -18.78
C ARG A 357 -4.81 30.05 -18.04
N THR A 358 -6.03 30.26 -18.50
CA THR A 358 -6.94 31.25 -17.91
C THR A 358 -7.56 30.72 -16.62
N THR A 359 -7.58 31.56 -15.58
CA THR A 359 -8.11 31.21 -14.26
C THR A 359 -9.58 30.78 -14.33
N GLU A 360 -10.37 31.40 -15.21
CA GLU A 360 -11.79 31.12 -15.39
C GLU A 360 -12.00 29.70 -15.90
N LYS A 361 -11.18 29.25 -16.88
CA LYS A 361 -11.28 27.92 -17.43
C LYS A 361 -10.78 26.86 -16.45
N GLN A 362 -9.72 27.16 -15.71
CA GLN A 362 -9.23 26.28 -14.64
C GLN A 362 -10.31 26.12 -13.56
N ALA A 363 -10.89 27.22 -13.09
CA ALA A 363 -11.95 27.21 -12.10
C ALA A 363 -13.17 26.40 -12.59
N ALA A 364 -13.63 26.63 -13.82
CA ALA A 364 -14.76 25.90 -14.41
C ALA A 364 -14.51 24.39 -14.46
N PHE A 365 -13.30 23.95 -14.81
CA PHE A 365 -12.93 22.53 -14.82
C PHE A 365 -12.87 21.93 -13.42
N LEU A 366 -12.40 22.69 -12.44
CA LEU A 366 -12.30 22.23 -11.06
C LEU A 366 -13.68 22.09 -10.36
N VAL A 367 -14.76 22.62 -10.94
CA VAL A 367 -16.13 22.45 -10.42
C VAL A 367 -16.57 20.98 -10.52
N ASP A 368 -16.31 20.32 -11.65
CA ASP A 368 -16.66 18.91 -11.82
C ASP A 368 -15.52 18.02 -11.30
N SER A 369 -15.63 17.67 -10.02
CA SER A 369 -14.64 16.82 -9.35
C SER A 369 -14.53 15.41 -9.94
N ARG A 370 -15.59 14.89 -10.57
CA ARG A 370 -15.52 13.60 -11.26
C ARG A 370 -14.68 13.73 -12.52
N GLN A 371 -14.92 14.78 -13.32
CA GLN A 371 -14.11 15.07 -14.50
C GLN A 371 -12.63 15.32 -14.16
N VAL A 372 -12.34 16.06 -13.09
CA VAL A 372 -10.97 16.22 -12.56
C VAL A 372 -10.38 14.85 -12.20
N GLY A 373 -11.15 14.02 -11.51
CA GLY A 373 -10.78 12.66 -11.14
C GLY A 373 -10.45 11.77 -12.33
N GLU A 374 -11.27 11.76 -13.38
CA GLU A 374 -11.03 11.00 -14.61
C GLU A 374 -9.75 11.47 -15.32
N TYR A 375 -9.53 12.78 -15.42
CA TYR A 375 -8.30 13.32 -15.99
C TYR A 375 -7.07 12.84 -15.20
N LEU A 376 -7.13 12.92 -13.86
CA LEU A 376 -6.05 12.49 -12.98
C LEU A 376 -5.82 10.98 -13.04
N ALA A 377 -6.88 10.18 -13.09
CA ALA A 377 -6.78 8.73 -13.24
C ALA A 377 -6.09 8.35 -14.57
N LEU A 378 -6.47 8.99 -15.67
CA LEU A 378 -5.83 8.72 -16.96
C LEU A 378 -4.38 9.23 -16.99
N SER A 379 -4.10 10.37 -16.34
CA SER A 379 -2.74 10.92 -16.24
C SER A 379 -1.85 10.00 -15.42
N TYR A 380 -2.37 9.46 -14.32
CA TYR A 380 -1.66 8.54 -13.45
C TYR A 380 -1.30 7.22 -14.17
N ASN A 381 -2.26 6.61 -14.87
CA ASN A 381 -2.02 5.35 -15.60
C ASN A 381 -1.19 5.55 -16.89
N GLY A 382 -1.48 6.60 -17.66
CA GLY A 382 -1.00 6.76 -19.03
C GLY A 382 -0.08 7.94 -19.31
N GLY A 383 0.17 8.78 -18.30
CA GLY A 383 0.89 10.05 -18.39
C GLY A 383 -0.01 11.23 -18.77
N ALA A 384 0.27 12.39 -18.18
CA ALA A 384 -0.46 13.64 -18.43
C ALA A 384 -0.60 14.04 -19.92
N PRO A 385 0.39 13.83 -20.81
CA PRO A 385 0.20 14.13 -22.24
C PRO A 385 -0.93 13.34 -22.89
N ARG A 386 -1.15 12.08 -22.48
CA ARG A 386 -2.24 11.24 -23.00
C ARG A 386 -3.58 11.73 -22.47
N ALA A 387 -3.65 12.00 -21.17
CA ALA A 387 -4.87 12.50 -20.55
C ALA A 387 -5.29 13.87 -21.10
N TYR A 388 -4.32 14.75 -21.35
CA TYR A 388 -4.54 16.03 -22.01
C TYR A 388 -5.20 15.84 -23.39
N ARG A 389 -4.59 15.02 -24.26
CA ARG A 389 -5.14 14.74 -25.60
C ARG A 389 -6.54 14.16 -25.55
N TRP A 390 -6.77 13.21 -24.63
CA TRP A 390 -8.09 12.64 -24.41
C TRP A 390 -9.11 13.72 -24.02
N LEU A 391 -8.80 14.55 -23.04
CA LEU A 391 -9.68 15.61 -22.55
C LEU A 391 -10.00 16.64 -23.65
N VAL A 392 -9.00 17.15 -24.37
CA VAL A 392 -9.22 18.18 -25.41
C VAL A 392 -9.88 17.65 -26.67
N SER A 393 -9.86 16.34 -26.90
CA SER A 393 -10.63 15.70 -27.98
C SER A 393 -12.13 15.57 -27.67
N GLY A 394 -12.59 16.13 -26.54
CA GLY A 394 -13.94 15.87 -26.04
C GLY A 394 -14.13 14.41 -25.62
N ARG A 395 -13.04 13.75 -25.18
CA ARG A 395 -13.01 12.34 -24.75
C ARG A 395 -13.31 11.32 -25.86
N THR A 396 -13.17 11.73 -27.12
CA THR A 396 -13.42 10.88 -28.30
C THR A 396 -12.20 10.06 -28.73
N MET A 397 -10.99 10.46 -28.30
CA MET A 397 -9.77 9.72 -28.58
C MET A 397 -9.83 8.30 -27.99
N THR A 398 -9.62 7.29 -28.83
CA THR A 398 -9.53 5.89 -28.39
C THR A 398 -8.34 5.69 -27.44
N LEU A 399 -8.63 5.18 -26.25
CA LEU A 399 -7.62 4.84 -25.26
C LEU A 399 -7.11 3.41 -25.48
N PRO A 400 -5.83 3.13 -25.15
CA PRO A 400 -5.37 1.75 -25.01
C PRO A 400 -6.23 0.98 -24.00
N LYS A 401 -6.32 -0.35 -24.17
CA LYS A 401 -7.13 -1.24 -23.32
C LYS A 401 -6.95 -0.98 -21.82
N GLU A 402 -5.71 -0.81 -21.38
CA GLU A 402 -5.39 -0.52 -19.97
C GLU A 402 -5.97 0.82 -19.49
N GLY A 403 -5.83 1.89 -20.29
CA GLY A 403 -6.38 3.21 -19.95
C GLY A 403 -7.91 3.22 -19.89
N THR A 404 -8.58 2.52 -20.81
CA THR A 404 -10.05 2.35 -20.78
C THR A 404 -10.49 1.63 -19.51
N LYS A 405 -9.80 0.54 -19.15
CA LYS A 405 -10.07 -0.23 -17.93
C LYS A 405 -9.86 0.61 -16.67
N TYR A 406 -8.78 1.38 -16.63
CA TYR A 406 -8.44 2.22 -15.49
C TYR A 406 -9.52 3.29 -15.21
N ILE A 407 -10.02 3.94 -16.26
CA ILE A 407 -11.11 4.92 -16.15
C ILE A 407 -12.43 4.28 -15.73
N ARG A 408 -12.74 3.09 -16.24
CA ARG A 408 -13.92 2.31 -15.80
C ARG A 408 -13.86 2.02 -14.30
N LYS A 409 -12.73 1.47 -13.81
CA LYS A 409 -12.52 1.20 -12.37
C LYS A 409 -12.64 2.49 -11.54
N PHE A 410 -12.00 3.56 -11.98
CA PHE A 410 -12.09 4.86 -11.30
C PHE A 410 -13.55 5.30 -11.17
N ASN A 411 -14.32 5.25 -12.25
CA ASN A 411 -15.72 5.68 -12.26
C ASN A 411 -16.61 4.81 -11.36
N GLN A 412 -16.42 3.48 -11.39
CA GLN A 412 -17.15 2.56 -10.51
C GLN A 412 -16.88 2.86 -9.03
N VAL A 413 -15.61 2.96 -8.63
CA VAL A 413 -15.24 3.27 -7.24
C VAL A 413 -15.65 4.69 -6.85
N TRP A 414 -15.50 5.66 -7.75
CA TRP A 414 -15.95 7.03 -7.50
C TRP A 414 -17.44 7.09 -7.20
N GLN A 415 -18.25 6.38 -7.99
CA GLN A 415 -19.69 6.28 -7.83
C GLN A 415 -20.03 5.61 -6.50
N TYR A 416 -19.44 4.44 -6.21
CA TYR A 416 -19.60 3.74 -4.93
C TYR A 416 -19.30 4.64 -3.73
N LEU A 417 -18.16 5.34 -3.75
CA LEU A 417 -17.79 6.31 -2.71
C LEU A 417 -18.66 7.58 -2.68
N THR A 418 -19.47 7.85 -3.72
CA THR A 418 -20.43 8.96 -3.72
C THR A 418 -21.72 8.51 -3.05
N ASP A 419 -22.15 7.30 -3.37
CA ASP A 419 -23.39 6.69 -2.90
C ASP A 419 -23.28 6.26 -1.44
N LEU A 420 -22.06 6.00 -0.94
CA LEU A 420 -21.78 5.73 0.48
C LEU A 420 -22.07 6.90 1.45
N LYS A 421 -22.53 8.07 0.98
CA LYS A 421 -23.09 9.08 1.90
C LYS A 421 -24.39 8.53 2.51
N THR A 422 -24.53 8.17 3.80
CA THR A 422 -23.69 8.40 5.00
C THR A 422 -24.11 7.47 6.15
N PRO A 423 -23.21 6.73 6.81
CA PRO A 423 -23.36 6.39 8.22
C PRO A 423 -22.63 7.49 9.03
N GLY A 424 -23.37 8.53 9.44
CA GLY A 424 -22.88 9.52 10.41
C GLY A 424 -22.57 10.94 9.91
N GLN A 425 -23.27 11.45 8.89
CA GLN A 425 -23.67 12.87 8.88
C GLN A 425 -25.15 12.97 9.19
#